data_AF-A0A6P3S5Q6-F1
#
_entry.id   AF-A0A6P3S5Q6-F1
#
_cell.length_a   1.000
_cell.length_b   1.000
_cell.length_c   1.000
_cell.angle_alpha   90.00
_cell.angle_beta   90.00
_cell.angle_gamma   90.00
#
_symmetry.space_group_name_H-M   'P 1'
#
loop_
_entity.id
_entity.type
_entity.pdbx_description
1 polymer ?
#
loop_
_entity_poly.entity_id
_entity_poly.type
_entity_poly.pdbx_seq_one_letter_code
_entity_poly.pdbx_strand_id
1 'polypeptide(L)'
;QFDSAEWERTPGSAKELRRPPPRGPQAAERVGPALPLEKQPWFHGPLSRADAENLLSLCKEGSYLVRLSETSPQDCSLSLRSSQGFLHLKFTRTRENQLVLGQHSGPFASVPELVLHYSSRPLPVQGAEHLALLYPVVTQSPCPGAPAPCPSP
;
A
#
# COMPACT_ATOMS: atom_id res chain seq x y z
N GLN A 1 -71.34 -6.77 -18.89
CA GLN A 1 -70.41 -5.66 -19.19
C GLN A 1 -69.04 -6.17 -18.78
N PHE A 2 -68.34 -6.78 -19.73
CA PHE A 2 -67.32 -6.13 -20.58
C PHE A 2 -66.02 -6.00 -19.77
N ASP A 3 -65.16 -7.02 -19.76
CA ASP A 3 -64.18 -7.43 -20.77
C ASP A 3 -62.90 -6.58 -20.75
N SER A 4 -61.79 -7.29 -20.92
CA SER A 4 -60.46 -6.83 -21.31
C SER A 4 -59.55 -6.17 -20.27
N ALA A 5 -58.67 -7.04 -19.76
CA ALA A 5 -57.26 -6.77 -19.76
C ALA A 5 -56.74 -6.71 -21.21
N GLU A 6 -56.24 -5.56 -21.64
CA GLU A 6 -55.33 -5.37 -22.75
C GLU A 6 -54.74 -3.97 -22.54
N TRP A 7 -53.42 -3.79 -22.54
CA TRP A 7 -52.62 -3.49 -23.73
C TRP A 7 -51.18 -3.24 -23.19
N GLU A 8 -50.03 -3.57 -23.77
CA GLU A 8 -49.61 -4.45 -24.85
C GLU A 8 -48.16 -4.91 -24.55
N ARG A 9 -47.76 -5.98 -25.24
CA ARG A 9 -46.40 -6.50 -25.38
C ARG A 9 -45.33 -5.43 -25.62
N THR A 10 -44.12 -5.67 -25.12
CA THR A 10 -42.97 -6.06 -25.96
C THR A 10 -41.88 -6.79 -25.17
N PRO A 11 -41.16 -7.74 -25.80
CA PRO A 11 -40.05 -8.47 -25.20
C PRO A 11 -38.74 -7.69 -25.35
N GLY A 12 -37.87 -7.78 -24.35
CA GLY A 12 -36.47 -7.39 -24.47
C GLY A 12 -36.09 -6.11 -23.74
N SER A 13 -35.53 -6.27 -22.55
CA SER A 13 -34.28 -5.57 -22.25
C SER A 13 -33.56 -6.32 -21.14
N ALA A 14 -32.72 -7.26 -21.55
CA ALA A 14 -31.56 -7.63 -20.77
C ALA A 14 -30.69 -6.37 -20.57
N LYS A 15 -30.93 -5.65 -19.49
CA LYS A 15 -29.90 -4.88 -18.81
C LYS A 15 -30.01 -5.34 -17.36
N GLU A 16 -29.28 -6.38 -16.95
CA GLU A 16 -27.85 -6.23 -16.67
C GLU A 16 -27.54 -4.82 -16.17
N LEU A 17 -28.34 -4.32 -15.21
CA LEU A 17 -27.90 -3.22 -14.37
C LEU A 17 -26.84 -3.83 -13.48
N ARG A 18 -25.64 -3.94 -14.06
CA ARG A 18 -24.39 -4.21 -13.39
C ARG A 18 -24.33 -3.26 -12.21
N ARG A 19 -24.76 -3.78 -11.05
CA ARG A 19 -24.40 -3.20 -9.78
C ARG A 19 -22.88 -3.13 -9.83
N PRO A 20 -22.25 -1.95 -9.77
CA PRO A 20 -20.81 -1.94 -9.49
C PRO A 20 -20.66 -2.77 -8.21
N PRO A 21 -19.69 -3.71 -8.15
CA PRO A 21 -19.47 -4.43 -6.90
C PRO A 21 -19.31 -3.40 -5.78
N PRO A 22 -19.77 -3.70 -4.55
CA PRO A 22 -19.57 -2.81 -3.42
C PRO A 22 -18.07 -2.51 -3.40
N ARG A 23 -17.72 -1.22 -3.53
CA ARG A 23 -16.34 -0.76 -3.47
C ARG A 23 -15.83 -1.12 -2.07
N GLY A 24 -15.23 -2.30 -1.97
CA GLY A 24 -14.31 -2.65 -0.91
C GLY A 24 -13.19 -1.60 -0.85
N PRO A 25 -12.44 -1.55 0.26
CA PRO A 25 -11.63 -0.39 0.61
C PRO A 25 -10.74 0.01 -0.57
N GLN A 26 -10.94 1.24 -1.06
CA GLN A 26 -10.17 1.88 -2.14
C GLN A 26 -8.68 2.10 -1.78
N ALA A 27 -8.15 1.44 -0.75
CA ALA A 27 -6.76 1.50 -0.32
C ALA A 27 -5.82 0.74 -1.30
N ALA A 28 -6.29 -0.34 -1.91
CA ALA A 28 -5.49 -1.18 -2.81
C ALA A 28 -5.27 -0.59 -4.21
N GLU A 29 -6.10 0.37 -4.66
CA GLU A 29 -6.08 0.90 -6.04
C GLU A 29 -4.82 1.74 -6.36
N ARG A 30 -3.94 1.95 -5.36
CA ARG A 30 -2.66 2.68 -5.47
C ARG A 30 -1.44 1.78 -5.63
N VAL A 31 -1.58 0.47 -5.47
CA VAL A 31 -0.48 -0.50 -5.57
C VAL A 31 -0.61 -1.24 -6.88
N GLY A 32 0.26 -0.93 -7.85
CA GLY A 32 0.27 -1.63 -9.13
C GLY A 32 1.23 -2.82 -9.08
N PRO A 33 0.80 -4.06 -8.84
CA PRO A 33 1.72 -5.21 -8.77
C PRO A 33 2.49 -5.44 -10.08
N ALA A 34 1.93 -5.00 -11.20
CA ALA A 34 2.56 -5.03 -12.53
C ALA A 34 3.64 -3.94 -12.72
N LEU A 35 3.72 -2.94 -11.83
CA LEU A 35 4.73 -1.89 -11.92
C LEU A 35 5.96 -2.27 -11.08
N PRO A 36 7.18 -2.00 -11.58
CA PRO A 36 8.39 -2.18 -10.79
C PRO A 36 8.35 -1.32 -9.53
N LEU A 37 9.03 -1.78 -8.47
CA LEU A 37 9.10 -1.12 -7.16
C LEU A 37 9.43 0.38 -7.27
N GLU A 38 10.37 0.72 -8.15
CA GLU A 38 10.87 2.08 -8.37
C GLU A 38 9.81 3.04 -8.94
N LYS A 39 8.76 2.51 -9.57
CA LYS A 39 7.64 3.31 -10.12
C LYS A 39 6.46 3.38 -9.16
N GLN A 40 6.57 2.79 -7.98
CA GLN A 40 5.52 2.82 -6.99
C GLN A 40 5.53 4.16 -6.24
N PRO A 41 4.37 4.77 -6.03
CA PRO A 41 4.31 6.08 -5.38
C PRO A 41 4.75 6.02 -3.92
N TRP A 42 4.56 4.88 -3.25
CA TRP A 42 4.95 4.63 -1.85
C TRP A 42 6.42 4.20 -1.68
N PHE A 43 7.19 4.15 -2.76
CA PHE A 43 8.60 3.80 -2.73
C PHE A 43 9.46 5.07 -2.78
N HIS A 44 10.28 5.27 -1.73
CA HIS A 44 11.08 6.48 -1.55
C HIS A 44 12.54 6.32 -1.94
N GLY A 45 12.96 5.14 -2.41
CA GLY A 45 14.37 4.88 -2.67
C GLY A 45 15.20 4.94 -1.39
N PRO A 46 16.46 5.40 -1.43
CA PRO A 46 17.32 5.50 -0.25
C PRO A 46 16.76 6.54 0.72
N LEU A 47 16.19 6.08 1.83
CA LEU A 47 15.61 6.93 2.87
C LEU A 47 16.02 6.40 4.25
N SER A 48 16.49 7.31 5.10
CA SER A 48 16.90 6.98 6.45
C SER A 48 15.69 6.53 7.29
N ARG A 49 15.98 5.82 8.39
CA ARG A 49 14.92 5.43 9.33
C ARG A 49 14.21 6.65 9.91
N ALA A 50 14.98 7.66 10.32
CA ALA A 50 14.48 8.87 10.96
C ALA A 50 13.59 9.68 10.00
N ASP A 51 13.98 9.82 8.73
CA ASP A 51 13.16 10.54 7.76
C ASP A 51 11.84 9.81 7.46
N ALA A 52 11.88 8.48 7.39
CA ALA A 52 10.67 7.67 7.27
C ALA A 52 9.72 7.88 8.46
N GLU A 53 10.25 7.90 9.69
CA GLU A 53 9.48 8.18 10.89
C GLU A 53 8.91 9.60 10.87
N ASN A 54 9.68 10.60 10.44
CA ASN A 54 9.22 11.98 10.30
C ASN A 54 8.04 12.09 9.32
N LEU A 55 8.14 11.47 8.14
CA LEU A 55 7.05 11.44 7.16
C LEU A 55 5.80 10.77 7.71
N LEU A 56 5.98 9.65 8.42
CA LEU A 56 4.89 8.88 9.01
C LEU A 56 4.31 9.53 10.27
N SER A 57 5.07 10.38 10.97
CA SER A 57 4.66 11.03 12.22
C SER A 57 3.49 11.98 12.03
N LEU A 58 3.45 12.65 10.87
CA LEU A 58 2.40 13.56 10.44
C LEU A 58 1.22 12.82 9.77
N CYS A 59 1.36 11.52 9.57
CA CYS A 59 0.37 10.68 8.91
C CYS A 59 -0.48 9.88 9.92
N LYS A 60 -1.59 9.33 9.44
CA LYS A 60 -2.52 8.52 10.25
C LYS A 60 -2.03 7.08 10.43
N GLU A 61 -2.60 6.36 11.39
CA GLU A 61 -2.38 4.93 11.56
C GLU A 61 -2.70 4.15 10.25
N GLY A 62 -1.86 3.17 9.93
CA GLY A 62 -1.94 2.42 8.67
C GLY A 62 -1.24 3.10 7.49
N SER A 63 -0.63 4.28 7.72
CA SER A 63 0.22 4.93 6.72
C SER A 63 1.54 4.23 6.60
N TYR A 64 2.01 4.01 5.37
CA TYR A 64 3.21 3.23 5.13
C TYR A 64 4.02 3.76 3.96
N LEU A 65 5.31 3.42 3.97
CA LEU A 65 6.23 3.65 2.85
C LEU A 65 7.27 2.55 2.79
N VAL A 66 7.86 2.34 1.61
CA VAL A 66 9.01 1.47 1.43
C VAL A 66 10.24 2.31 1.12
N ARG A 67 11.34 1.97 1.80
CA ARG A 67 12.64 2.61 1.66
C ARG A 67 13.73 1.58 1.37
N LEU A 68 14.77 1.98 0.67
CA LEU A 68 16.03 1.26 0.55
C LEU A 68 16.96 1.66 1.70
N SER A 69 17.81 0.72 2.09
CA SER A 69 18.94 1.01 2.96
C SER A 69 19.94 1.90 2.21
N GLU A 70 20.38 2.99 2.85
CA GLU A 70 21.38 3.91 2.28
C GLU A 70 22.70 3.19 1.97
N THR A 71 23.03 2.16 2.75
CA THR A 71 24.28 1.39 2.62
C THR A 71 24.14 0.15 1.75
N SER A 72 22.92 -0.27 1.40
CA SER A 72 22.70 -1.53 0.69
C SER A 72 21.43 -1.43 -0.16
N PRO A 73 21.54 -1.21 -1.48
CA PRO A 73 20.37 -1.09 -2.36
C PRO A 73 19.57 -2.40 -2.47
N GLN A 74 20.16 -3.51 -2.01
CA GLN A 74 19.52 -4.82 -1.94
C GLN A 74 18.60 -4.94 -0.70
N ASP A 75 18.87 -4.16 0.34
CA ASP A 75 18.12 -4.18 1.59
C ASP A 75 17.00 -3.16 1.53
N CYS A 76 15.79 -3.64 1.31
CA CYS A 76 14.59 -2.82 1.40
C CYS A 76 14.02 -2.93 2.82
N SER A 77 13.34 -1.88 3.29
CA SER A 77 12.55 -1.90 4.52
C SER A 77 11.19 -1.21 4.31
N LEU A 78 10.14 -1.77 4.89
CA LEU A 78 8.83 -1.17 5.00
C LEU A 78 8.70 -0.46 6.33
N SER A 79 8.32 0.80 6.29
CA SER A 79 8.02 1.62 7.47
C SER A 79 6.51 1.85 7.53
N LEU A 80 5.90 1.56 8.69
CA LEU A 80 4.46 1.66 8.93
C LEU A 80 4.18 2.45 10.21
N ARG A 81 3.17 3.33 10.17
CA ARG A 81 2.64 4.03 11.34
C ARG A 81 1.61 3.16 12.07
N SER A 82 1.87 2.86 13.35
CA SER A 82 0.90 2.27 14.26
C SER A 82 0.48 3.27 15.36
N SER A 83 -0.59 2.98 16.09
CA SER A 83 -0.98 3.72 17.30
C SER A 83 0.10 3.74 18.38
N GLN A 84 0.94 2.71 18.44
CA GLN A 84 2.01 2.58 19.42
C GLN A 84 3.35 3.19 18.97
N GLY A 85 3.45 3.66 17.73
CA GLY A 85 4.69 4.25 17.19
C GLY A 85 4.92 3.92 15.72
N PHE A 86 6.12 3.41 15.41
CA PHE A 86 6.53 3.07 14.05
C PHE A 86 7.08 1.65 13.99
N LEU A 87 6.68 0.93 12.94
CA LEU A 87 7.12 -0.43 12.66
C LEU A 87 8.02 -0.42 11.44
N HIS A 88 9.15 -1.13 11.56
CA HIS A 88 10.12 -1.25 10.48
C HIS A 88 10.35 -2.72 10.18
N LEU A 89 10.00 -3.11 8.97
CA LEU A 89 10.03 -4.49 8.53
C LEU A 89 11.01 -4.63 7.39
N LYS A 90 12.04 -5.44 7.56
CA LYS A 90 13.02 -5.68 6.51
C LYS A 90 12.46 -6.67 5.50
N PHE A 91 12.66 -6.35 4.23
CA PHE A 91 12.46 -7.31 3.17
C PHE A 91 13.69 -8.21 3.09
N THR A 92 13.50 -9.51 3.08
CA THR A 92 14.58 -10.48 2.98
C THR A 92 14.30 -11.39 1.80
N ARG A 93 15.33 -11.68 1.01
CA ARG A 93 15.22 -12.62 -0.09
C ARG A 93 15.58 -14.02 0.40
N THR A 94 14.69 -14.98 0.16
CA THR A 94 14.92 -16.39 0.50
C THR A 94 15.86 -17.04 -0.53
N ARG A 95 16.36 -18.24 -0.21
CA ARG A 95 17.22 -19.03 -1.11
C ARG A 95 16.53 -19.40 -2.43
N GLU A 96 15.20 -19.46 -2.42
CA GLU A 96 14.35 -19.74 -3.59
C GLU A 96 14.04 -18.48 -4.40
N ASN A 97 14.78 -17.39 -4.19
CA ASN A 97 14.62 -16.12 -4.89
C ASN A 97 13.27 -15.40 -4.60
N GLN A 98 12.53 -15.86 -3.59
CA GLN A 98 11.26 -15.28 -3.12
C GLN A 98 11.53 -14.18 -2.07
N LEU A 99 10.57 -13.29 -1.87
CA LEU A 99 10.69 -12.13 -1.00
C LEU A 99 9.77 -12.27 0.22
N VAL A 100 10.31 -12.08 1.42
CA VAL A 100 9.57 -12.13 2.69
C VAL A 100 9.69 -10.81 3.45
N LEU A 101 8.66 -10.43 4.19
CA LEU A 101 8.57 -9.29 5.10
C LEU A 101 8.77 -9.74 6.56
N GLY A 102 9.99 -9.66 7.07
CA GLY A 102 10.34 -10.16 8.39
C GLY A 102 10.26 -11.70 8.50
N GLN A 103 10.12 -12.22 9.72
CA GLN A 103 10.22 -13.66 10.01
C GLN A 103 8.89 -14.42 9.86
N HIS A 104 7.74 -13.74 9.97
CA HIS A 104 6.42 -14.36 10.03
C HIS A 104 5.57 -14.19 8.76
N SER A 105 6.08 -13.49 7.75
CA SER A 105 5.38 -13.36 6.47
C SER A 105 5.58 -14.58 5.57
N GLY A 106 4.59 -14.87 4.73
CA GLY A 106 4.76 -15.81 3.62
C GLY A 106 5.74 -15.30 2.54
N PRO A 107 6.19 -16.17 1.62
CA PRO A 107 6.99 -15.79 0.48
C PRO A 107 6.14 -15.12 -0.62
N PHE A 108 6.70 -14.10 -1.26
CA PHE A 108 6.07 -13.33 -2.33
C PHE A 108 7.01 -13.19 -3.53
N ALA A 109 6.45 -13.03 -4.72
CA ALA A 109 7.24 -12.85 -5.94
C ALA A 109 7.98 -11.50 -5.98
N SER A 110 7.41 -10.43 -5.39
CA SER A 110 7.98 -9.08 -5.40
C SER A 110 7.42 -8.21 -4.28
N VAL A 111 8.09 -7.10 -3.96
CA VAL A 111 7.64 -6.12 -2.95
C VAL A 111 6.23 -5.57 -3.25
N PRO A 112 5.87 -5.17 -4.47
CA PRO A 112 4.54 -4.64 -4.76
C PRO A 112 3.42 -5.65 -4.53
N GLU A 113 3.63 -6.92 -4.89
CA GLU A 113 2.70 -8.02 -4.62
C GLU A 113 2.47 -8.21 -3.12
N LEU A 114 3.54 -8.18 -2.34
CA LEU A 114 3.49 -8.27 -0.89
C LEU A 114 2.73 -7.08 -0.28
N VAL A 115 3.03 -5.86 -0.73
CA VAL A 115 2.36 -4.65 -0.26
C VAL A 115 0.86 -4.71 -0.58
N LEU A 116 0.51 -5.16 -1.79
CA LEU A 116 -0.88 -5.36 -2.18
C LEU A 116 -1.57 -6.39 -1.27
N HIS A 117 -0.90 -7.50 -0.97
CA HIS A 117 -1.44 -8.53 -0.08
C HIS A 117 -1.77 -7.98 1.31
N TYR A 118 -0.82 -7.29 1.95
CA TYR A 118 -1.00 -6.69 3.27
C TYR A 118 -1.77 -5.36 3.25
N SER A 119 -2.21 -4.87 2.08
CA SER A 119 -3.15 -3.74 2.01
C SER A 119 -4.57 -4.13 2.44
N SER A 120 -4.91 -5.42 2.30
CA SER A 120 -6.22 -5.99 2.64
C SER A 120 -6.17 -6.96 3.81
N ARG A 121 -4.98 -7.26 4.33
CA ARG A 121 -4.74 -8.22 5.38
C ARG A 121 -3.86 -7.62 6.47
N PRO A 122 -4.10 -7.97 7.75
CA PRO A 122 -3.26 -7.51 8.82
C PRO A 122 -1.82 -8.02 8.69
N LEU A 123 -0.86 -7.22 9.14
CA LEU A 123 0.54 -7.63 9.17
C LEU A 123 0.78 -8.65 10.29
N PRO A 124 1.60 -9.70 10.07
CA PRO A 124 1.91 -10.72 11.07
C PRO A 124 2.98 -10.20 12.05
N VAL A 125 2.75 -9.05 12.67
CA VAL A 125 3.73 -8.35 13.50
C VAL A 125 3.07 -7.86 14.78
N GLN A 126 3.74 -8.06 15.92
CA GLN A 126 3.22 -7.65 17.21
C GLN A 126 3.04 -6.12 17.25
N GLY A 127 1.85 -5.66 17.62
CA GLY A 127 1.49 -4.22 17.64
C GLY A 127 0.95 -3.65 16.32
N ALA A 128 0.90 -4.44 15.24
CA ALA A 128 0.16 -4.12 14.01
C ALA A 128 -0.59 -5.32 13.43
N GLU A 129 -0.92 -6.29 14.27
CA GLU A 129 -1.74 -7.45 13.93
C GLU A 129 -3.18 -7.10 13.52
N HIS A 130 -3.61 -5.87 13.75
CA HIS A 130 -4.89 -5.34 13.26
C HIS A 130 -4.70 -4.32 12.14
N LEU A 131 -3.46 -3.95 11.81
CA LEU A 131 -3.16 -2.92 10.83
C LEU A 131 -2.80 -3.53 9.50
N ALA A 132 -3.30 -2.88 8.45
CA ALA A 132 -2.99 -3.16 7.07
C ALA A 132 -2.24 -1.95 6.46
N LEU A 133 -1.67 -2.16 5.29
CA LEU A 133 -1.04 -1.12 4.48
C LEU A 133 -2.12 -0.29 3.79
N LEU A 134 -2.77 0.59 4.56
CA LEU A 134 -3.98 1.30 4.15
C LEU A 134 -3.67 2.58 3.36
N TYR A 135 -2.65 3.34 3.79
CA TYR A 135 -2.37 4.67 3.23
C TYR A 135 -0.94 4.75 2.69
N PRO A 136 -0.73 4.60 1.38
CA PRO A 136 0.59 4.77 0.79
C PRO A 136 1.04 6.23 0.93
N VAL A 137 2.14 6.45 1.64
CA VAL A 137 2.78 7.77 1.74
C VAL A 137 3.60 7.97 0.48
N VAL A 138 3.16 8.90 -0.35
CA VAL A 138 3.86 9.20 -1.60
C VAL A 138 5.21 9.85 -1.32
N THR A 139 6.22 9.56 -2.12
CA THR A 139 7.44 10.38 -2.15
C THR A 139 7.06 11.79 -2.54
N GLN A 140 6.98 12.66 -1.52
CA GLN A 140 7.05 14.08 -1.75
C GLN A 140 8.48 14.32 -2.22
N SER A 141 8.65 14.50 -3.53
CA SER A 141 9.85 15.19 -4.02
C SER A 141 10.05 16.40 -3.13
N PRO A 142 11.26 16.64 -2.57
CA PRO A 142 11.48 17.84 -1.79
C PRO A 142 11.00 19.00 -2.65
N CYS A 143 10.08 19.80 -2.11
CA CYS A 143 9.66 21.03 -2.74
C CYS A 143 10.95 21.75 -3.18
N PRO A 144 11.13 22.12 -4.47
CA PRO A 144 12.31 22.86 -4.92
C PRO A 144 12.26 24.28 -4.34
N GLY A 145 12.53 24.40 -3.04
CA GLY A 145 12.34 25.59 -2.24
C GLY A 145 12.62 25.44 -0.73
N ALA A 146 12.96 24.24 -0.23
CA ALA A 146 13.44 24.13 1.15
C ALA A 146 14.91 24.58 1.24
N PRO A 147 15.25 25.60 2.05
CA PRO A 147 16.65 25.95 2.29
C PRO A 147 17.36 24.78 2.99
N ALA A 148 18.54 24.43 2.49
CA ALA A 148 19.37 23.38 3.08
C ALA A 148 19.59 23.63 4.58
N PRO A 149 19.63 22.58 5.42
CA PRO A 149 19.97 22.74 6.82
C PRO A 149 21.37 23.35 6.91
N CYS A 150 21.45 24.50 7.59
CA CYS A 150 22.70 25.24 7.79
C CYS A 150 23.76 24.31 8.41
N PRO A 151 25.00 24.29 7.90
CA PRO A 151 26.07 23.56 8.57
C PRO A 151 26.26 24.14 9.97
N SER A 152 26.17 23.28 10.98
CA SER A 152 26.47 23.64 12.38
C SER A 152 27.97 23.96 12.52
N PRO A 153 28.35 24.88 13.43
CA PRO A 153 29.72 25.37 13.57
C PRO A 153 30.72 24.33 14.06
#